data_AF-A0A963EGG5-F1
#
_entry.id   AF-A0A963EGG5-F1
#
_cell.length_a   1.000
_cell.length_b   1.000
_cell.length_c   1.000
_cell.angle_alpha   90.00
_cell.angle_beta   90.00
_cell.angle_gamma   90.00
#
_symmetry.space_group_name_H-M   'P 1'
#
loop_
_entity.id
_entity.type
_entity.pdbx_description
1 polymer ?
#
loop_
_entity_poly.entity_id
_entity_poly.type
_entity_poly.pdbx_seq_one_letter_code
_entity_poly.pdbx_strand_id
1 'polypeptide(L)' 'TSSTTDIRHFQLSIFGQDKPILENQLPRRLPLDPRAETPIRADRSSIFYRRWLRAKNVAYGTLAQAG' A
#
# COMPACT_ATOMS: atom_id res chain seq x y z
N THR A 1 4.13 -30.89 -6.75
CA THR A 1 4.22 -29.57 -7.40
C THR A 1 2.81 -29.13 -7.75
N SER A 2 2.40 -27.91 -7.38
CA SER A 2 1.08 -27.40 -7.74
C SER A 2 1.03 -27.02 -9.23
N SER A 3 -0.13 -27.16 -9.87
CA SER A 3 -0.29 -26.72 -11.26
C SER A 3 -0.30 -25.19 -11.34
N THR A 4 -0.04 -24.63 -12.51
CA THR A 4 -0.16 -23.18 -12.74
C THR A 4 -1.58 -22.67 -12.47
N THR A 5 -2.60 -23.49 -12.73
CA THR A 5 -4.00 -23.16 -12.45
C THR A 5 -4.24 -23.04 -10.95
N ASP A 6 -3.72 -23.98 -10.15
CA ASP A 6 -3.84 -23.94 -8.69
C ASP A 6 -3.17 -22.68 -8.11
N ILE A 7 -1.98 -22.35 -8.61
CA ILE A 7 -1.26 -21.14 -8.21
C ILE A 7 -2.08 -19.89 -8.55
N ARG A 8 -2.69 -19.82 -9.74
CA ARG A 8 -3.53 -18.67 -10.14
C ARG A 8 -4.75 -18.53 -9.24
N HIS A 9 -5.46 -19.62 -8.95
CA HIS A 9 -6.62 -19.58 -8.06
C HIS A 9 -6.25 -19.12 -6.65
N PHE A 10 -5.12 -19.58 -6.14
CA PHE A 10 -4.62 -19.12 -4.84
C PHE A 10 -4.32 -17.62 -4.84
N GLN A 11 -3.64 -17.09 -5.87
CA GLN A 11 -3.36 -15.65 -5.97
C GLN A 11 -4.64 -14.80 -6.10
N LEU A 12 -5.62 -15.27 -6.87
CA LEU A 12 -6.92 -14.59 -6.98
C LEU A 12 -7.64 -14.51 -5.64
N SER A 13 -7.53 -15.55 -4.80
CA SER A 13 -8.07 -15.52 -3.44
C SER A 13 -7.40 -14.42 -2.59
N ILE A 14 -6.08 -14.32 -2.64
CA ILE A 14 -5.32 -13.27 -1.93
C ILE A 14 -5.76 -11.87 -2.40
N PHE A 15 -5.82 -11.65 -3.73
CA PHE A 15 -6.26 -10.35 -4.25
C PHE A 15 -7.72 -10.04 -3.88
N GLY A 16 -8.58 -11.05 -3.82
CA GLY A 16 -9.96 -10.91 -3.36
C GLY A 16 -10.05 -10.45 -1.90
N GLN A 17 -9.10 -10.87 -1.05
CA GLN A 17 -9.01 -10.43 0.34
C GLN A 17 -8.50 -8.98 0.46
N ASP A 18 -7.50 -8.60 -0.33
CA ASP A 18 -6.91 -7.25 -0.29
C ASP A 18 -7.82 -6.17 -0.90
N LYS A 19 -8.57 -6.51 -1.95
CA LYS A 19 -9.43 -5.58 -2.71
C LYS A 19 -10.34 -4.72 -1.83
N PRO A 20 -11.19 -5.26 -0.93
CA PRO A 20 -12.10 -4.43 -0.13
C PRO A 20 -11.37 -3.51 0.84
N ILE A 21 -10.17 -3.87 1.31
CA ILE A 21 -9.37 -3.01 2.21
C ILE A 21 -8.86 -1.81 1.41
N LEU A 22 -8.20 -2.07 0.27
CA LEU A 22 -7.65 -1.01 -0.59
C LEU A 22 -8.73 -0.08 -1.13
N GLU A 23 -9.89 -0.63 -1.52
CA GLU A 23 -11.03 0.14 -2.05
C GLU A 23 -11.77 0.97 -1.01
N ASN A 24 -11.54 0.75 0.29
CA ASN A 24 -12.16 1.53 1.36
C ASN A 24 -11.18 2.46 2.08
N GLN A 25 -9.88 2.41 1.76
CA GLN A 25 -8.90 3.34 2.31
C GLN A 25 -9.22 4.79 1.93
N LEU A 26 -9.20 5.65 2.95
CA LEU A 26 -9.33 7.10 2.83
C LEU A 26 -8.17 7.76 3.60
N PRO A 27 -7.56 8.83 3.05
CA PRO A 27 -7.77 9.39 1.71
C PRO A 27 -7.36 8.41 0.58
N ARG A 28 -7.94 8.60 -0.62
CA ARG A 28 -7.69 7.70 -1.79
C ARG A 28 -6.25 7.72 -2.31
N ARG A 29 -5.52 8.79 -2.03
CA ARG A 29 -4.12 8.98 -2.45
C ARG A 29 -3.21 8.69 -1.27
N LEU A 30 -2.06 8.10 -1.53
CA LEU A 30 -1.12 7.66 -0.49
C LEU A 30 -0.51 8.87 0.26
N PRO A 31 -0.74 9.03 1.56
CA PRO A 31 -0.09 10.07 2.34
C PRO A 31 1.39 9.79 2.50
N LEU A 32 2.24 10.76 2.16
CA LEU A 32 3.69 10.66 2.34
C LEU A 32 4.15 11.27 3.67
N ASP A 33 3.28 12.03 4.35
CA ASP A 33 3.54 12.55 5.70
C ASP A 33 3.59 11.42 6.74
N PRO A 34 4.72 11.21 7.45
CA PRO A 34 4.80 10.26 8.56
C PRO A 34 3.80 10.53 9.68
N ARG A 35 3.24 11.74 9.77
CA ARG A 35 2.20 12.08 10.75
C ARG A 35 0.78 11.73 10.30
N ALA A 36 0.60 11.33 9.05
CA ALA A 36 -0.73 10.99 8.52
C ALA A 36 -1.28 9.68 9.10
N GLU A 37 -0.40 8.79 9.57
CA GLU A 37 -0.74 7.49 10.15
C GLU A 37 0.18 7.24 11.36
N THR A 38 -0.25 6.41 12.32
CA THR A 38 0.57 6.02 13.49
C THR A 38 1.21 4.66 13.23
N PRO A 39 2.49 4.59 12.79
CA PRO A 39 3.12 3.31 12.44
C PRO A 39 3.51 2.50 13.68
N ILE A 40 3.50 1.18 13.51
CA ILE A 40 4.11 0.23 14.44
C ILE A 40 5.43 -0.31 13.88
N ARG A 41 6.19 -1.05 14.71
CA ARG A 41 7.51 -1.58 14.33
C ARG A 41 7.47 -2.49 13.09
N ALA A 42 6.34 -3.16 12.84
CA ALA A 42 6.14 -4.03 11.68
C ALA A 42 6.06 -3.24 10.35
N ASP A 43 5.74 -1.94 10.38
CA ASP A 43 5.47 -1.14 9.17
C ASP A 43 6.72 -0.60 8.49
N ARG A 44 7.91 -1.11 8.87
CA ARG A 44 9.20 -0.54 8.47
C ARG A 44 9.37 -0.47 6.94
N SER A 45 8.89 -1.46 6.21
CA SER A 45 8.91 -1.48 4.73
C SER A 45 8.04 -0.36 4.13
N SER A 46 6.82 -0.18 4.63
CA SER A 46 5.90 0.88 4.20
C SER A 46 6.47 2.28 4.47
N ILE A 47 7.09 2.48 5.64
CA ILE A 47 7.76 3.74 5.99
C ILE A 47 8.88 4.06 5.01
N PHE A 48 9.75 3.08 4.72
CA PHE A 48 10.83 3.28 3.74
C PHE A 48 10.30 3.56 2.34
N TYR A 49 9.24 2.87 1.92
CA TYR A 49 8.60 3.11 0.62
C TYR A 49 8.07 4.55 0.51
N ARG A 50 7.33 5.03 1.52
CA ARG A 50 6.82 6.43 1.56
C ARG A 50 7.96 7.45 1.57
N ARG A 51 9.03 7.21 2.34
CA ARG A 51 10.22 8.07 2.35
C ARG A 51 10.91 8.12 0.99
N TRP A 52 11.02 6.98 0.31
CA TRP A 52 11.61 6.90 -1.02
C TRP A 52 10.79 7.64 -2.07
N LEU A 53 9.46 7.46 -2.08
CA LEU A 53 8.56 8.19 -2.97
C LEU A 53 8.68 9.71 -2.79
N ARG A 54 8.74 10.17 -1.53
CA ARG A 54 8.97 11.58 -1.21
C ARG A 54 10.30 12.08 -1.74
N ALA A 55 11.39 11.33 -1.53
CA ALA A 55 12.72 11.70 -2.02
C ALA A 55 12.80 11.76 -3.56
N LYS A 56 11.95 11.00 -4.25
CA LYS A 56 11.81 11.03 -5.71
C LYS A 56 10.83 12.10 -6.21
N ASN A 57 10.24 12.91 -5.33
CA ASN A 57 9.22 13.91 -5.66
C ASN A 57 8.06 13.32 -6.48
N VAL A 58 7.65 12.10 -6.16
CA VAL A 58 6.45 11.51 -6.78
C VAL A 58 5.25 12.34 -6.35
N ALA A 59 4.49 12.83 -7.33
CA ALA A 59 3.32 13.68 -7.11
C ALA A 59 2.00 12.98 -7.51
N TYR A 60 2.04 12.09 -8.50
CA TYR A 60 0.86 11.36 -8.94
C TYR A 60 0.48 10.26 -7.93
N GLY A 61 -0.80 10.21 -7.55
CA GLY A 61 -1.32 9.20 -6.62
C GLY A 61 -0.93 9.39 -5.15
N THR A 62 -0.21 10.46 -4.81
CA THR A 62 0.32 10.72 -3.47
C THR A 62 -0.17 12.05 -2.89
N LEU A 63 -0.09 12.21 -1.56
CA LEU A 63 -0.34 13.47 -0.85
C LEU A 63 0.91 13.87 -0.07
N ALA A 64 1.42 15.08 -0.33
CA ALA A 64 2.60 15.60 0.36
C ALA A 64 2.32 15.92 1.84
N GLN A 65 1.09 16.39 2.12
CA GLN A 65 0.55 16.69 3.44
C GLN A 65 -0.85 16.06 3.52
N ALA A 66 -1.14 15.32 4.59
CA ALA A 66 -2.52 14.96 4.90
C ALA A 66 -3.21 16.23 5.42
N GLY A 67 -4.32 16.62 4.79
CA GLY A 67 -5.15 17.74 5.25
C GLY A 67 -5.96 17.37 6.49
#